data_AF-A0A375I5I8-F1
#
_entry.id   AF-A0A375I5I8-F1
#
_cell.length_a   1.000
_cell.length_b   1.000
_cell.length_c   1.000
_cell.angle_alpha   90.00
_cell.angle_beta   90.00
_cell.angle_gamma   90.00
#
_symmetry.space_group_name_H-M   'P 1'
#
loop_
_entity.id
_entity.type
_entity.pdbx_description
1 polymer ?
#
loop_
_entity_poly.entity_id
_entity_poly.type
_entity_poly.pdbx_seq_one_letter_code
_entity_poly.pdbx_strand_id
1 'polypeptide(L)'
;MEEEAARSWELIQQLRGLHPTLDPWRQTNRIKAKAAANPEITTLEEFLAVMHANIKPDLSGVRFSLFSGDVDRADGASIMVRIGGWQPDTGGVRLEFHSSEFADLLVGDESLADRLVAMGADILDPEIGGLSREDHPVKDHPEPYDYTQGWKMFFPASSPHWAQAGALATASYPTANGAVFTYGTPDTYPTILDTWPKNS
;
A
#
# COMPACT_ATOMS: atom_id res chain seq x y z
N MET A 1 -11.00 10.65 10.05
CA MET A 1 -10.59 9.51 10.92
C MET A 1 -11.48 8.29 10.77
N GLU A 2 -12.74 8.28 11.23
CA GLU A 2 -13.60 7.08 11.08
C GLU A 2 -13.89 6.72 9.61
N GLU A 3 -14.09 7.72 8.74
CA GLU A 3 -14.26 7.48 7.30
C GLU A 3 -13.02 6.86 6.65
N GLU A 4 -11.83 7.41 6.94
CA GLU A 4 -10.54 6.84 6.48
C GLU A 4 -10.30 5.42 7.03
N ALA A 5 -10.76 5.16 8.26
CA ALA A 5 -10.73 3.83 8.86
C ALA A 5 -11.67 2.87 8.13
N ALA A 6 -12.88 3.30 7.79
CA ALA A 6 -13.82 2.51 7.02
C ALA A 6 -13.29 2.19 5.62
N ARG A 7 -12.63 3.13 4.94
CA ARG A 7 -11.94 2.87 3.65
C ARG A 7 -10.78 1.88 3.82
N SER A 8 -9.98 2.01 4.87
CA SER A 8 -8.91 1.05 5.17
C SER A 8 -9.44 -0.35 5.46
N TRP A 9 -10.59 -0.45 6.12
CA TRP A 9 -11.29 -1.71 6.35
C TRP A 9 -11.85 -2.30 5.05
N GLU A 10 -12.45 -1.49 4.17
CA GLU A 10 -12.92 -1.94 2.86
C GLU A 10 -11.76 -2.50 2.02
N LEU A 11 -10.59 -1.86 2.05
CA LEU A 11 -9.39 -2.40 1.39
C LEU A 11 -9.04 -3.79 1.92
N ILE A 12 -9.03 -3.98 3.24
CA ILE A 12 -8.81 -5.30 3.85
C ILE A 12 -9.82 -6.33 3.35
N GLN A 13 -11.10 -5.97 3.27
CA GLN A 13 -12.15 -6.86 2.78
C GLN A 13 -11.91 -7.30 1.34
N GLN A 14 -11.45 -6.40 0.48
CA GLN A 14 -11.10 -6.74 -0.91
C GLN A 14 -9.85 -7.62 -0.98
N LEU A 15 -8.83 -7.38 -0.14
CA LEU A 15 -7.61 -8.21 -0.07
C LEU A 15 -7.92 -9.67 0.30
N ARG A 16 -8.88 -9.90 1.20
CA ARG A 16 -9.33 -11.25 1.58
C ARG A 16 -9.75 -12.10 0.38
N GLY A 17 -10.34 -11.47 -0.64
CA GLY A 17 -10.81 -12.14 -1.85
C GLY A 17 -9.71 -12.51 -2.85
N LEU A 18 -8.47 -12.05 -2.66
CA LEU A 18 -7.39 -12.21 -3.63
C LEU A 18 -6.57 -13.50 -3.43
N HIS A 19 -6.39 -13.95 -2.19
CA HIS A 19 -5.60 -15.14 -1.88
C HIS A 19 -5.91 -15.68 -0.48
N PRO A 20 -5.89 -17.01 -0.24
CA PRO A 20 -6.20 -17.58 1.09
C PRO A 20 -5.31 -17.05 2.23
N THR A 21 -4.05 -16.71 1.96
CA THR A 21 -3.14 -16.14 2.98
C THR A 21 -3.47 -14.69 3.33
N LEU A 22 -4.34 -14.03 2.56
CA LEU A 22 -4.83 -12.66 2.81
C LEU A 22 -6.20 -12.65 3.48
N ASP A 23 -6.81 -13.80 3.75
CA ASP A 23 -8.11 -13.85 4.40
C ASP A 23 -8.05 -13.48 5.89
N PRO A 24 -7.26 -14.14 6.75
CA PRO A 24 -7.32 -13.81 8.16
C PRO A 24 -6.55 -12.53 8.46
N TRP A 25 -7.15 -11.54 9.10
CA TRP A 25 -6.45 -10.32 9.58
C TRP A 25 -6.47 -10.21 11.10
N ARG A 26 -5.30 -10.06 11.72
CA ARG A 26 -5.11 -10.02 13.19
C ARG A 26 -4.24 -8.86 13.60
N GLN A 27 -4.41 -8.40 14.84
CA GLN A 27 -3.50 -7.40 15.42
C GLN A 27 -2.08 -7.96 15.53
N THR A 28 -1.09 -7.13 15.20
CA THR A 28 0.32 -7.47 15.43
C THR A 28 0.65 -7.50 16.92
N ASN A 29 1.72 -8.22 17.31
CA ASN A 29 2.25 -8.20 18.66
C ASN A 29 3.77 -8.40 18.63
N ARG A 30 4.47 -7.81 19.61
CA ARG A 30 5.92 -8.03 19.78
C ARG A 30 6.27 -9.46 20.20
N ILE A 31 5.29 -10.23 20.67
CA ILE A 31 5.44 -11.64 21.04
C ILE A 31 4.66 -12.48 20.04
N LYS A 32 5.37 -13.34 19.30
CA LYS A 32 4.82 -14.22 18.26
C LYS A 32 3.58 -15.01 18.70
N ALA A 33 3.67 -15.70 19.84
CA ALA A 33 2.57 -16.48 20.38
C ALA A 33 1.33 -15.62 20.72
N LYS A 34 1.53 -14.35 21.12
CA LYS A 34 0.41 -13.43 21.36
C LYS A 34 -0.19 -12.92 20.06
N ALA A 35 0.63 -12.68 19.03
CA ALA A 35 0.14 -12.32 17.70
C ALA A 35 -0.71 -13.45 17.10
N ALA A 36 -0.25 -14.70 17.19
CA ALA A 36 -1.00 -15.88 16.74
C ALA A 36 -2.34 -16.04 17.47
N ALA A 37 -2.37 -15.75 18.77
CA ALA A 37 -3.54 -15.89 19.62
C ALA A 37 -4.55 -14.73 19.51
N ASN A 38 -4.19 -13.63 18.82
CA ASN A 38 -5.12 -12.53 18.63
C ASN A 38 -6.31 -12.99 17.77
N PRO A 39 -7.54 -12.58 18.11
CA PRO A 39 -8.71 -12.92 17.31
C PRO A 39 -8.59 -12.31 15.92
N GLU A 40 -9.19 -13.01 14.95
CA GLU A 40 -9.39 -12.43 13.63
C GLU A 40 -10.38 -11.27 13.72
N ILE A 41 -10.07 -10.18 13.01
CA ILE A 41 -10.93 -9.02 12.87
C ILE A 41 -11.86 -9.30 11.70
N THR A 42 -13.15 -9.41 11.94
CA THR A 42 -14.16 -9.83 10.95
C THR A 42 -15.18 -8.74 10.65
N THR A 43 -15.21 -7.67 11.46
CA THR A 43 -16.18 -6.58 11.35
C THR A 43 -15.51 -5.21 11.40
N LEU A 44 -16.21 -4.19 10.88
CA LEU A 44 -15.77 -2.80 10.96
C LEU A 44 -15.69 -2.35 12.43
N GLU A 45 -16.61 -2.79 13.28
CA GLU A 45 -16.64 -2.45 14.70
C GLU A 45 -15.39 -2.98 15.43
N GLU A 46 -14.96 -4.21 15.14
CA GLU A 46 -13.71 -4.76 15.68
C GLU A 46 -12.49 -3.99 15.16
N PHE A 47 -12.47 -3.63 13.88
CA PHE A 47 -11.40 -2.81 13.30
C PHE A 47 -11.31 -1.42 13.94
N LEU A 48 -12.46 -0.74 14.13
CA LEU A 48 -12.54 0.54 14.82
C LEU A 48 -12.11 0.41 16.28
N ALA A 49 -12.46 -0.68 16.97
CA ALA A 49 -11.99 -0.94 18.33
C ALA A 49 -10.46 -1.06 18.39
N VAL A 50 -9.83 -1.71 17.40
CA VAL A 50 -8.36 -1.73 17.27
C VAL A 50 -7.80 -0.32 17.10
N MET A 51 -8.37 0.46 16.18
CA MET A 51 -7.94 1.84 15.93
C MET A 51 -8.04 2.66 17.23
N HIS A 52 -9.19 2.67 17.90
CA HIS A 52 -9.41 3.45 19.12
C HIS A 52 -8.47 3.06 20.25
N ALA A 53 -8.16 1.77 20.40
CA ALA A 53 -7.19 1.29 21.40
C ALA A 53 -5.75 1.78 21.13
N ASN A 54 -5.44 2.20 19.89
CA ASN A 54 -4.13 2.72 19.50
C ASN A 54 -4.06 4.25 19.46
N ILE A 55 -5.17 4.96 19.73
CA ILE A 55 -5.15 6.43 19.85
C ILE A 55 -4.36 6.80 21.10
N LYS A 56 -3.39 7.72 20.93
CA LYS A 56 -2.62 8.28 22.04
C LYS A 56 -3.06 9.72 22.30
N PRO A 57 -3.33 10.12 23.55
CA PRO A 57 -3.87 11.46 23.85
C PRO A 57 -2.99 12.63 23.40
N ASP A 58 -1.69 12.41 23.25
CA ASP A 58 -0.68 13.38 22.86
C ASP A 58 -0.44 13.46 21.34
N LEU A 59 -1.09 12.59 20.56
CA LEU A 59 -0.93 12.54 19.10
C LEU A 59 -2.22 12.96 18.39
N SER A 60 -2.08 13.77 17.34
CA SER A 60 -3.21 14.21 16.49
C SER A 60 -3.63 13.18 15.43
N GLY A 61 -3.14 11.95 15.52
CA GLY A 61 -3.43 10.87 14.59
C GLY A 61 -3.20 9.50 15.23
N VAL A 62 -3.52 8.45 14.48
CA VAL A 62 -3.41 7.06 14.92
C VAL A 62 -2.60 6.24 13.93
N ARG A 63 -1.81 5.31 14.45
CA ARG A 63 -1.08 4.31 13.66
C ARG A 63 -1.20 2.96 14.34
N PHE A 64 -1.55 1.95 13.55
CA PHE A 64 -1.62 0.57 14.00
C PHE A 64 -1.30 -0.38 12.84
N SER A 65 -0.95 -1.62 13.18
CA SER A 65 -0.55 -2.62 12.20
C SER A 65 -1.29 -3.93 12.43
N LEU A 66 -1.76 -4.52 11.34
CA LEU A 66 -2.37 -5.84 11.28
C LEU A 66 -1.52 -6.75 10.39
N PHE A 67 -1.68 -8.05 10.55
CA PHE A 67 -1.05 -9.05 9.69
C PHE A 67 -2.06 -10.10 9.24
N SER A 68 -1.79 -10.69 8.09
CA SER A 68 -2.48 -11.85 7.55
C SER A 68 -1.58 -13.06 7.44
N GLY A 69 -2.18 -14.23 7.20
CA GLY A 69 -1.46 -15.49 7.11
C GLY A 69 -1.16 -16.14 8.46
N ASP A 70 -0.19 -17.04 8.46
CA ASP A 70 0.29 -17.75 9.64
C ASP A 70 1.60 -17.11 10.12
N VAL A 71 1.64 -16.68 11.38
CA VAL A 71 2.84 -16.04 11.95
C VAL A 71 4.06 -16.95 11.95
N ASP A 72 3.87 -18.27 11.91
CA ASP A 72 4.93 -19.27 11.83
C ASP A 72 5.43 -19.52 10.41
N ARG A 73 4.73 -19.01 9.40
CA ARG A 73 5.09 -19.12 7.99
C ARG A 73 5.46 -17.73 7.49
N ALA A 74 6.37 -17.65 6.52
CA ALA A 74 6.68 -16.38 5.85
C ALA A 74 5.59 -16.03 4.82
N ASP A 75 4.32 -16.34 5.11
CA ASP A 75 3.19 -16.14 4.20
C ASP A 75 2.31 -14.94 4.61
N GLY A 76 1.38 -14.58 3.71
CA GLY A 76 0.46 -13.47 3.95
C GLY A 76 1.08 -12.09 3.74
N ALA A 77 0.53 -11.11 4.46
CA ALA A 77 0.89 -9.72 4.33
C ALA A 77 0.82 -8.99 5.69
N SER A 78 1.45 -7.84 5.78
CA SER A 78 1.23 -6.88 6.86
C SER A 78 0.68 -5.58 6.30
N ILE A 79 -0.22 -4.96 7.05
CA ILE A 79 -0.78 -3.65 6.72
C ILE A 79 -0.51 -2.70 7.88
N MET A 80 0.09 -1.55 7.58
CA MET A 80 0.18 -0.41 8.49
C MET A 80 -0.82 0.64 8.04
N VAL A 81 -1.75 0.99 8.92
CA VAL A 81 -2.74 2.04 8.71
C VAL A 81 -2.32 3.27 9.52
N ARG A 82 -2.24 4.41 8.85
CA ARG A 82 -1.98 5.71 9.48
C ARG A 82 -3.07 6.70 9.08
N ILE A 83 -3.79 7.21 10.07
CA ILE A 83 -4.92 8.11 9.88
C ILE A 83 -4.66 9.39 10.68
N GLY A 84 -4.68 10.53 9.99
CA GLY A 84 -4.27 11.81 10.55
C GLY A 84 -2.79 11.89 10.96
N GLY A 85 -2.42 12.95 11.68
CA GLY A 85 -1.05 13.26 12.08
C GLY A 85 -0.86 14.75 12.33
N TRP A 86 0.33 15.14 12.83
CA TRP A 86 0.64 16.56 13.07
C TRP A 86 0.93 17.32 11.76
N GLN A 87 1.36 16.59 10.74
CA GLN A 87 1.55 17.11 9.38
C GLN A 87 0.33 16.73 8.52
N PRO A 88 -0.24 17.69 7.77
CA PRO A 88 -1.06 17.38 6.59
C PRO A 88 -0.36 16.34 5.72
N ASP A 89 -1.14 15.53 5.00
CA ASP A 89 -0.64 14.67 3.91
C ASP A 89 0.29 13.52 4.36
N THR A 90 0.28 13.17 5.64
CA THR A 90 1.08 12.06 6.17
C THR A 90 0.26 10.80 6.51
N GLY A 91 -1.04 10.83 6.25
CA GLY A 91 -1.91 9.65 6.32
C GLY A 91 -1.64 8.69 5.18
N GLY A 92 -1.97 7.42 5.36
CA GLY A 92 -1.80 6.42 4.30
C GLY A 92 -1.85 4.99 4.80
N VAL A 93 -1.81 4.08 3.84
CA VAL A 93 -1.75 2.64 4.05
C VAL A 93 -0.47 2.12 3.41
N ARG A 94 0.30 1.33 4.17
CA ARG A 94 1.42 0.56 3.64
C ARG A 94 1.08 -0.92 3.75
N LEU A 95 1.07 -1.60 2.62
CA LEU A 95 0.82 -3.04 2.51
C LEU A 95 2.12 -3.72 2.07
N GLU A 96 2.54 -4.73 2.83
CA GLU A 96 3.73 -5.51 2.55
C GLU A 96 3.35 -6.96 2.40
N PHE A 97 3.59 -7.52 1.22
CA PHE A 97 3.44 -8.95 0.99
C PHE A 97 4.76 -9.62 1.34
N HIS A 98 4.73 -10.52 2.31
CA HIS A 98 5.92 -11.28 2.69
C HIS A 98 6.21 -12.34 1.60
N SER A 99 7.42 -12.91 1.58
CA SER A 99 7.86 -13.92 0.60
C SER A 99 6.95 -15.14 0.58
N SER A 100 5.84 -14.98 -0.13
CA SER A 100 4.67 -15.82 -0.16
C SER A 100 4.29 -16.01 -1.61
N GLU A 101 3.55 -17.09 -1.87
CA GLU A 101 2.98 -17.40 -3.18
C GLU A 101 2.28 -16.19 -3.82
N PHE A 102 1.62 -15.35 -3.01
CA PHE A 102 0.96 -14.15 -3.52
C PHE A 102 1.93 -13.06 -4.01
N ALA A 103 3.06 -12.87 -3.33
CA ALA A 103 4.09 -11.93 -3.80
C ALA A 103 4.67 -12.39 -5.14
N ASP A 104 4.93 -13.69 -5.30
CA ASP A 104 5.41 -14.27 -6.57
C ASP A 104 4.35 -14.14 -7.69
N LEU A 105 3.07 -14.32 -7.36
CA LEU A 105 1.96 -14.09 -8.29
C LEU A 105 1.91 -12.62 -8.76
N LEU A 106 2.11 -11.66 -7.86
CA LEU A 106 2.15 -10.23 -8.23
C LEU A 106 3.31 -9.90 -9.16
N VAL A 107 4.47 -10.53 -8.96
CA VAL A 107 5.65 -10.37 -9.82
C VAL A 107 5.43 -11.00 -11.20
N GLY A 108 4.77 -12.17 -11.24
CA GLY A 108 4.52 -12.92 -12.48
C GLY A 108 3.29 -12.47 -13.29
N ASP A 109 2.34 -11.77 -12.70
CA ASP A 109 1.11 -11.30 -13.33
C ASP A 109 0.97 -9.78 -13.22
N GLU A 110 1.39 -9.08 -14.28
CA GLU A 110 1.29 -7.64 -14.37
C GLU A 110 -0.16 -7.12 -14.26
N SER A 111 -1.12 -7.86 -14.81
CA SER A 111 -2.53 -7.47 -14.75
C SER A 111 -3.10 -7.60 -13.34
N LEU A 112 -2.61 -8.57 -12.54
CA LEU A 112 -2.93 -8.65 -11.12
C LEU A 112 -2.33 -7.47 -10.35
N ALA A 113 -1.08 -7.11 -10.63
CA ALA A 113 -0.42 -5.97 -10.01
C ALA A 113 -1.13 -4.64 -10.32
N ASP A 114 -1.54 -4.42 -11.57
CA ASP A 114 -2.34 -3.25 -11.97
C ASP A 114 -3.64 -3.16 -11.18
N ARG A 115 -4.41 -4.27 -11.14
CA ARG A 115 -5.68 -4.33 -10.41
C ARG A 115 -5.51 -4.09 -8.92
N LEU A 116 -4.43 -4.59 -8.32
CA LEU A 116 -4.16 -4.38 -6.89
C LEU A 116 -3.91 -2.90 -6.57
N VAL A 117 -3.08 -2.22 -7.36
CA VAL A 117 -2.81 -0.79 -7.15
C VAL A 117 -4.06 0.04 -7.45
N ALA A 118 -4.79 -0.28 -8.52
CA ALA A 118 -6.04 0.39 -8.87
C ALA A 118 -7.11 0.23 -7.77
N MET A 119 -7.27 -0.97 -7.22
CA MET A 119 -8.17 -1.24 -6.10
C MET A 119 -7.82 -0.37 -4.89
N GLY A 120 -6.53 -0.30 -4.52
CA GLY A 120 -6.09 0.57 -3.43
C GLY A 120 -6.39 2.04 -3.70
N ALA A 121 -6.14 2.51 -4.92
CA ALA A 121 -6.41 3.89 -5.34
C ALA A 121 -7.91 4.23 -5.30
N ASP A 122 -8.77 3.35 -5.81
CA ASP A 122 -10.22 3.55 -5.87
C ASP A 122 -10.88 3.57 -4.50
N ILE A 123 -10.35 2.78 -3.55
CA ILE A 123 -10.89 2.70 -2.19
C ILE A 123 -10.37 3.84 -1.30
N LEU A 124 -9.06 4.08 -1.35
CA LEU A 124 -8.41 5.01 -0.42
C LEU A 124 -8.44 6.45 -0.92
N ASP A 125 -8.57 6.68 -2.22
CA ASP A 125 -8.49 8.00 -2.87
C ASP A 125 -7.19 8.77 -2.48
N PRO A 126 -5.99 8.17 -2.68
CA PRO A 126 -4.75 8.78 -2.22
C PRO A 126 -4.26 9.87 -3.19
N GLU A 127 -3.37 10.75 -2.73
CA GLU A 127 -2.71 11.73 -3.61
C GLU A 127 -1.59 11.11 -4.46
N ILE A 128 -1.05 9.98 -4.01
CA ILE A 128 -0.03 9.18 -4.68
C ILE A 128 -0.08 7.73 -4.19
N GLY A 129 0.25 6.78 -5.06
CA GLY A 129 0.41 5.37 -4.68
C GLY A 129 1.55 4.72 -5.44
N GLY A 130 2.09 3.62 -4.91
CA GLY A 130 3.21 2.90 -5.51
C GLY A 130 3.22 1.43 -5.18
N LEU A 131 3.76 0.62 -6.10
CA LEU A 131 4.09 -0.78 -5.87
C LEU A 131 5.56 -1.01 -6.19
N SER A 132 6.26 -1.58 -5.22
CA SER A 132 7.68 -1.89 -5.30
C SER A 132 8.03 -3.17 -4.57
N ARG A 133 9.18 -3.73 -4.92
CA ARG A 133 9.81 -4.81 -4.18
C ARG A 133 10.61 -4.21 -3.02
N GLU A 134 10.69 -4.86 -1.86
CA GLU A 134 11.40 -4.28 -0.71
C GLU A 134 12.91 -4.10 -0.99
N ASP A 135 13.53 -5.07 -1.64
CA ASP A 135 14.91 -5.02 -2.14
C ASP A 135 14.97 -4.53 -3.60
N HIS A 136 14.12 -3.55 -3.94
CA HIS A 136 14.17 -2.90 -5.25
C HIS A 136 15.57 -2.31 -5.51
N PRO A 137 16.05 -2.33 -6.76
CA PRO A 137 17.31 -1.69 -7.11
C PRO A 137 17.22 -0.18 -6.83
N VAL A 138 18.12 0.32 -5.98
CA VAL A 138 18.19 1.74 -5.66
C VAL A 138 19.10 2.50 -6.60
N LYS A 139 18.70 3.72 -6.97
CA LYS A 139 19.56 4.67 -7.69
C LYS A 139 20.63 5.25 -6.76
N ASP A 140 21.81 5.57 -7.31
CA ASP A 140 22.92 6.22 -6.58
C ASP A 140 22.67 7.72 -6.24
N HIS A 141 21.51 8.29 -6.60
CA HIS A 141 21.17 9.71 -6.44
C HIS A 141 19.71 9.90 -6.00
N PRO A 142 19.37 11.04 -5.34
CA PRO A 142 18.03 11.28 -4.83
C PRO A 142 16.95 11.16 -5.91
N GLU A 143 15.85 10.54 -5.53
CA GLU A 143 14.67 10.36 -6.36
C GLU A 143 14.02 11.72 -6.68
N PRO A 144 13.42 11.87 -7.86
CA PRO A 144 12.60 13.04 -8.15
C PRO A 144 11.30 12.98 -7.33
N TYR A 145 11.01 14.00 -6.52
CA TYR A 145 9.71 14.26 -5.85
C TYR A 145 9.04 13.03 -5.17
N ASP A 146 9.23 12.83 -3.86
CA ASP A 146 8.55 11.81 -3.01
C ASP A 146 8.35 10.42 -3.67
N TYR A 147 9.14 10.13 -4.69
CA TYR A 147 9.07 8.94 -5.51
C TYR A 147 9.69 7.83 -4.70
N THR A 148 8.85 6.94 -4.21
CA THR A 148 9.31 5.66 -3.70
C THR A 148 9.58 4.78 -4.91
N GLN A 149 10.83 4.38 -5.08
CA GLN A 149 11.26 3.49 -6.16
C GLN A 149 10.35 2.27 -6.23
N GLY A 150 9.72 2.09 -7.39
CA GLY A 150 8.79 1.01 -7.70
C GLY A 150 8.64 0.81 -9.21
N TRP A 151 7.90 -0.21 -9.61
CA TRP A 151 7.67 -0.50 -11.03
C TRP A 151 6.32 0.06 -11.52
N LYS A 152 5.41 0.36 -10.59
CA LYS A 152 4.08 0.95 -10.84
C LYS A 152 3.79 2.07 -9.86
N MET A 153 3.14 3.13 -10.34
CA MET A 153 2.63 4.20 -9.48
C MET A 153 1.23 4.64 -9.88
N PHE A 154 0.44 5.01 -8.90
CA PHE A 154 -0.83 5.68 -9.11
C PHE A 154 -0.68 7.20 -8.99
N PHE A 155 -1.31 7.92 -9.92
CA PHE A 155 -1.51 9.36 -9.83
C PHE A 155 -2.99 9.70 -10.09
N PRO A 156 -3.63 10.55 -9.26
CA PRO A 156 -4.93 11.11 -9.60
C PRO A 156 -4.78 12.08 -10.78
N ALA A 157 -5.83 12.21 -11.60
CA ALA A 157 -5.84 13.13 -12.75
C ALA A 157 -5.72 14.61 -12.34
N SER A 158 -6.04 14.93 -11.08
CA SER A 158 -5.85 16.25 -10.47
C SER A 158 -4.40 16.53 -10.08
N SER A 159 -3.51 15.54 -10.09
CA SER A 159 -2.12 15.70 -9.69
C SER A 159 -1.39 16.67 -10.63
N PRO A 160 -0.57 17.60 -10.12
CA PRO A 160 0.30 18.43 -10.95
C PRO A 160 1.31 17.60 -11.76
N HIS A 161 1.53 16.34 -11.36
CA HIS A 161 2.44 15.41 -12.01
C HIS A 161 1.77 14.50 -13.06
N TRP A 162 0.45 14.57 -13.24
CA TRP A 162 -0.32 13.68 -14.12
C TRP A 162 0.25 13.59 -15.55
N ALA A 163 0.42 14.75 -16.21
CA ALA A 163 0.88 14.80 -17.59
C ALA A 163 2.29 14.22 -17.75
N GLN A 164 3.16 14.48 -16.78
CA GLN A 164 4.54 14.01 -16.79
C GLN A 164 4.63 12.51 -16.48
N ALA A 165 3.87 12.03 -15.49
CA ALA A 165 3.73 10.62 -15.16
C ALA A 165 3.32 9.81 -16.40
N GLY A 166 2.24 10.24 -17.07
CA GLY A 166 1.75 9.57 -18.27
C GLY A 166 2.72 9.63 -19.46
N ALA A 167 3.49 10.71 -19.62
CA ALA A 167 4.45 10.84 -20.71
C ALA A 167 5.66 9.89 -20.58
N LEU A 168 6.02 9.50 -19.35
CA LEU A 168 7.17 8.63 -19.06
C LEU A 168 6.79 7.16 -18.91
N ALA A 169 5.49 6.87 -18.75
CA ALA A 169 4.98 5.52 -18.57
C ALA A 169 5.04 4.69 -19.86
N THR A 170 5.33 3.40 -19.73
CA THR A 170 5.28 2.44 -20.84
C THR A 170 3.88 1.82 -21.01
N ALA A 171 3.09 1.80 -19.94
CA ALA A 171 1.72 1.35 -19.90
C ALA A 171 0.91 2.10 -18.84
N SER A 172 -0.41 2.07 -18.97
CA SER A 172 -1.34 2.69 -18.02
C SER A 172 -2.58 1.83 -17.81
N TYR A 173 -3.05 1.75 -16.57
CA TYR A 173 -4.30 1.12 -16.17
C TYR A 173 -5.24 2.16 -15.53
N PRO A 174 -6.48 2.32 -16.01
CA PRO A 174 -7.38 3.37 -15.51
C PRO A 174 -7.92 3.07 -14.10
N THR A 175 -8.15 4.11 -13.32
CA THR A 175 -8.89 4.08 -12.03
C THR A 175 -10.07 5.04 -12.09
N ALA A 176 -10.87 5.14 -11.03
CA ALA A 176 -12.02 6.06 -10.96
C ALA A 176 -11.61 7.55 -11.03
N ASN A 177 -10.45 7.91 -10.48
CA ASN A 177 -9.96 9.28 -10.32
C ASN A 177 -8.60 9.56 -10.99
N GLY A 178 -8.01 8.57 -11.68
CA GLY A 178 -6.67 8.68 -12.25
C GLY A 178 -6.25 7.43 -13.03
N ALA A 179 -4.97 7.06 -12.88
CA ALA A 179 -4.40 5.87 -13.51
C ALA A 179 -3.19 5.35 -12.75
N VAL A 180 -2.99 4.04 -12.84
CA VAL A 180 -1.74 3.37 -12.50
C VAL A 180 -0.85 3.38 -13.72
N PHE A 181 0.35 3.93 -13.60
CA PHE A 181 1.37 3.97 -14.63
C PHE A 181 2.47 2.93 -14.37
N THR A 182 2.84 2.18 -15.40
CA THR A 182 4.00 1.27 -15.37
C THR A 182 5.23 1.99 -15.90
N TYR A 183 6.34 1.87 -15.20
CA TYR A 183 7.63 2.44 -15.62
C TYR A 183 8.71 1.38 -15.88
N GLY A 184 8.58 0.18 -15.29
CA GLY A 184 9.59 -0.87 -15.37
C GLY A 184 9.07 -2.23 -14.96
N THR A 185 9.96 -3.10 -14.49
CA THR A 185 9.64 -4.42 -13.94
C THR A 185 9.93 -4.46 -12.43
N PRO A 186 9.42 -5.44 -11.67
CA PRO A 186 9.70 -5.55 -10.23
C PRO A 186 11.19 -5.61 -9.86
N ASP A 187 12.04 -6.07 -10.80
CA ASP A 187 13.45 -6.36 -10.57
C ASP A 187 14.41 -5.32 -11.16
N THR A 188 13.90 -4.27 -11.79
CA THR A 188 14.74 -3.28 -12.48
C THR A 188 14.35 -1.86 -12.12
N TYR A 189 15.36 -1.01 -11.88
CA TYR A 189 15.13 0.42 -11.80
C TYR A 189 14.77 0.97 -13.19
N PRO A 190 13.63 1.66 -13.35
CA PRO A 190 13.22 2.20 -14.64
C PRO A 190 13.99 3.50 -14.94
N THR A 191 15.08 3.40 -15.71
CA THR A 191 15.96 4.53 -16.06
C THR A 191 15.25 5.68 -16.77
N ILE A 192 14.06 5.44 -17.36
CA ILE A 192 13.22 6.49 -17.95
C ILE A 192 12.87 7.58 -16.93
N LEU A 193 12.76 7.23 -15.64
CA LEU A 193 12.47 8.17 -14.56
C LEU A 193 13.63 9.15 -14.27
N ASP A 194 14.83 8.87 -14.79
CA ASP A 194 15.95 9.81 -14.67
C ASP A 194 15.73 11.09 -15.49
N THR A 195 14.79 11.04 -16.43
CA THR A 195 14.38 12.20 -17.23
C THR A 195 13.32 13.04 -16.56
N TRP A 196 12.81 12.65 -15.38
CA TRP A 196 11.86 13.44 -14.61
C TRP A 196 12.52 14.76 -14.19
N PRO A 197 12.07 15.93 -14.70
CA PRO A 197 12.57 17.23 -14.25
C PRO A 197 12.58 17.32 -12.73
N LYS A 198 13.77 17.58 -12.17
CA LYS A 198 13.90 17.95 -10.77
C LYS A 198 13.17 19.28 -10.60
N ASN A 199 12.21 19.35 -9.68
CA ASN A 199 11.59 20.61 -9.30
C ASN A 199 12.72 21.59 -8.97
N SER A 200 12.87 22.62 -9.80
CA SER A 200 13.83 23.72 -9.64
C SER A 200 13.40 24.69 -8.57
#